data_AF-A0A222E376-F1
#
_entry.id   AF-A0A222E376-F1
#
_cell.length_a   1.000
_cell.length_b   1.000
_cell.length_c   1.000
_cell.angle_alpha   90.00
_cell.angle_beta   90.00
_cell.angle_gamma   90.00
#
_symmetry.space_group_name_H-M   'P 1'
#
loop_
_entity.id
_entity.type
_entity.pdbx_description
1 polymer ?
#
loop_
_entity_poly.entity_id
_entity_poly.type
_entity_poly.pdbx_seq_one_letter_code
_entity_poly.pdbx_strand_id
1 'polypeptide(L)'
;MKRCGAQFGAIAQTDDSYRFHALVGMEPIRPGLIRGTPGSGAPISLELWEMTPAGLGQLLTMIDSPLGIGTLHLSDGRKVKGFICEAIAAQDGSEDITDLGDWRAYLAARTEAQTTLKKD
;
A
#
# COMPACT_ATOMS: atom_id res chain seq x y z
N MET A 1 -9.88 -8.69 1.47
CA MET A 1 -9.27 -10.01 1.22
C MET A 1 -10.19 -11.18 1.59
N LYS A 2 -10.42 -11.50 2.88
CA LYS A 2 -11.26 -12.66 3.27
C LYS A 2 -12.68 -12.66 2.66
N ARG A 3 -13.34 -11.49 2.60
CA ARG A 3 -14.67 -11.33 1.97
C ARG A 3 -14.70 -11.70 0.47
N CYS A 4 -13.55 -11.64 -0.20
CA CYS A 4 -13.38 -11.98 -1.61
C CYS A 4 -12.90 -13.44 -1.80
N GLY A 5 -12.90 -14.27 -0.76
CA GLY A 5 -12.40 -15.64 -0.81
C GLY A 5 -10.88 -15.77 -0.97
N ALA A 6 -10.12 -14.70 -0.74
CA ALA A 6 -8.67 -14.72 -0.92
C ALA A 6 -7.96 -15.50 0.21
N GLN A 7 -6.93 -16.25 -0.15
CA GLN A 7 -6.07 -17.01 0.76
C GLN A 7 -4.69 -16.36 0.85
N PHE A 8 -4.11 -16.33 2.06
CA PHE A 8 -2.76 -15.80 2.24
C PHE A 8 -1.74 -16.76 1.63
N GLY A 9 -0.81 -16.21 0.85
CA GLY A 9 0.30 -16.97 0.26
C GLY A 9 1.62 -16.70 0.97
N ALA A 10 2.11 -15.46 0.91
CA ALA A 10 3.45 -15.12 1.41
C ALA A 10 3.60 -13.63 1.72
N ILE A 11 4.65 -13.29 2.47
CA ILE A 11 5.20 -11.93 2.53
C ILE A 11 6.10 -11.72 1.31
N ALA A 12 6.13 -10.50 0.78
CA ALA A 12 7.04 -10.10 -0.30
C ALA A 12 7.44 -8.63 -0.16
N GLN A 13 8.31 -8.14 -1.05
CA GLN A 13 8.63 -6.73 -1.19
C GLN A 13 8.57 -6.31 -2.65
N THR A 14 8.19 -5.05 -2.90
CA THR A 14 8.39 -4.44 -4.22
C THR A 14 9.88 -4.31 -4.54
N ASP A 15 10.20 -4.01 -5.81
CA ASP A 15 11.50 -3.40 -6.12
C ASP A 15 11.62 -1.97 -5.54
N ASP A 16 12.74 -1.30 -5.79
CA ASP A 16 13.07 0.04 -5.29
C ASP A 16 12.42 1.19 -6.09
N SER A 17 11.50 0.88 -7.01
CA SER A 17 10.85 1.89 -7.87
C SER A 17 9.61 2.52 -7.22
N TYR A 18 9.34 2.30 -5.94
CA TYR A 18 8.06 2.65 -5.33
C TYR A 18 8.20 3.68 -4.21
N ARG A 19 7.42 4.76 -4.31
CA ARG A 19 7.13 5.64 -3.18
C ARG A 19 5.89 5.16 -2.45
N PHE A 20 5.93 5.28 -1.14
CA PHE A 20 4.87 4.80 -0.25
C PHE A 20 4.27 5.96 0.51
N HIS A 21 2.97 6.13 0.40
CA HIS A 21 2.27 7.29 0.95
C HIS A 21 1.14 6.87 1.89
N ALA A 22 0.97 7.59 3.00
CA ALA A 22 -0.23 7.53 3.80
C ALA A 22 -1.23 8.58 3.31
N LEU A 23 -2.40 8.13 2.85
CA LEU A 23 -3.47 8.98 2.35
C LEU A 23 -4.27 9.57 3.52
N VAL A 24 -3.74 10.63 4.14
CA VAL A 24 -4.31 11.23 5.37
C VAL A 24 -5.56 12.07 5.13
N GLY A 25 -5.91 12.35 3.88
CA GLY A 25 -7.12 13.08 3.49
C GLY A 25 -8.42 12.26 3.50
N MET A 26 -8.36 10.98 3.87
CA MET A 26 -9.52 10.08 3.91
C MET A 26 -9.56 9.24 5.19
N GLU A 27 -10.76 8.88 5.65
CA GLU A 27 -10.98 7.98 6.79
C GLU A 27 -11.67 6.68 6.31
N PRO A 28 -11.11 5.48 6.59
CA PRO A 28 -9.82 5.26 7.23
C PRO A 28 -8.64 5.66 6.35
N ILE A 29 -7.54 6.09 6.99
CA ILE A 29 -6.26 6.35 6.31
C ILE A 29 -5.80 5.08 5.62
N ARG A 30 -5.36 5.19 4.36
CA ARG A 30 -4.94 4.05 3.55
C ARG A 30 -3.52 4.23 3.03
N PRO A 31 -2.77 3.13 2.87
CA PRO A 31 -1.49 3.16 2.16
C PRO A 31 -1.73 3.29 0.64
N GLY A 32 -0.85 4.02 -0.03
CA GLY A 32 -0.81 4.16 -1.49
C GLY A 32 0.60 3.93 -2.03
N LEU A 33 0.71 3.13 -3.10
CA LEU A 33 1.96 2.90 -3.82
C LEU A 33 1.98 3.69 -5.12
N ILE A 34 2.97 4.57 -5.27
CA ILE A 34 3.20 5.33 -6.50
C ILE A 34 4.50 4.83 -7.13
N ARG A 35 4.40 4.34 -8.36
CA ARG A 35 5.57 3.83 -9.08
C ARG A 35 6.31 4.96 -9.77
N GLY A 36 7.61 5.06 -9.53
CA GLY A 36 8.56 5.91 -10.25
C GLY A 36 9.52 5.12 -11.13
N THR A 37 10.67 5.72 -11.41
CA THR A 37 11.79 5.05 -12.09
C THR A 37 12.54 4.13 -11.12
N PRO A 38 13.31 3.13 -11.60
CA PRO A 38 14.18 2.33 -10.73
C PRO A 38 15.06 3.20 -9.83
N GLY A 39 15.17 2.83 -8.56
CA GLY A 39 15.92 3.58 -7.53
C GLY A 39 15.32 4.91 -7.06
N SER A 40 14.11 5.29 -7.51
CA SER A 40 13.47 6.56 -7.10
C SER A 40 12.68 6.48 -5.80
N GLY A 41 12.53 5.29 -5.22
CA GLY A 41 11.83 5.00 -3.98
C GLY A 41 12.56 3.92 -3.16
N ALA A 42 11.80 3.02 -2.55
CA ALA A 42 12.34 1.95 -1.72
C ALA A 42 11.56 0.63 -1.88
N PRO A 43 12.14 -0.52 -1.50
CA PRO A 43 11.40 -1.77 -1.36
C PRO A 43 10.32 -1.64 -0.28
N ILE A 44 9.05 -1.88 -0.64
CA ILE A 44 7.92 -1.78 0.28
C ILE A 44 7.39 -3.18 0.59
N SER A 45 7.18 -3.47 1.87
CA SER A 45 6.63 -4.74 2.39
C SER A 45 5.18 -4.95 1.96
N LEU A 46 4.88 -6.15 1.47
CA LEU A 46 3.59 -6.56 0.94
C LEU A 46 3.18 -7.94 1.47
N GLU A 47 1.89 -8.23 1.35
CA GLU A 47 1.36 -9.58 1.42
C GLU A 47 0.87 -10.01 0.03
N LEU A 48 1.23 -11.23 -0.37
CA LEU A 48 0.70 -11.88 -1.55
C LEU A 48 -0.50 -12.75 -1.15
N TRP A 49 -1.60 -12.55 -1.87
CA TRP A 49 -2.85 -13.25 -1.65
C TRP A 49 -3.32 -13.91 -2.95
N GLU A 50 -3.71 -15.17 -2.86
CA GLU A 50 -4.30 -15.91 -3.97
C GLU A 50 -5.81 -15.73 -3.97
N MET A 51 -6.40 -15.50 -5.14
CA MET A 51 -7.85 -15.33 -5.28
C MET A 51 -8.32 -15.78 -6.67
N THR A 52 -9.61 -16.13 -6.77
CA THR A 52 -10.24 -16.43 -8.05
C THR A 52 -10.51 -15.13 -8.83
N PRO A 53 -10.71 -15.20 -10.16
CA PRO A 53 -11.13 -14.04 -10.95
C PRO A 53 -12.43 -13.39 -10.45
N ALA A 54 -13.38 -14.18 -9.95
CA ALA A 54 -14.62 -13.67 -9.36
C ALA A 54 -14.35 -12.89 -8.06
N GLY A 55 -13.46 -13.39 -7.20
CA GLY A 55 -13.02 -12.69 -6.01
C GLY A 55 -12.32 -11.37 -6.32
N LEU A 56 -11.50 -11.33 -7.38
CA LEU A 56 -10.89 -10.09 -7.88
C LEU A 56 -11.95 -9.11 -8.39
N GLY A 57 -12.94 -9.58 -9.15
CA GLY A 57 -14.05 -8.76 -9.61
C GLY A 57 -14.81 -8.09 -8.46
N GLN A 58 -15.09 -8.85 -7.39
CA GLN A 58 -15.70 -8.31 -6.18
C GLN A 58 -14.79 -7.33 -5.44
N LEU A 59 -13.47 -7.58 -5.41
CA LEU A 59 -12.51 -6.67 -4.80
C LEU A 59 -12.54 -5.29 -5.48
N LEU A 60 -12.56 -5.27 -6.81
CA LEU A 60 -12.54 -4.03 -7.60
C LEU A 60 -13.74 -3.12 -7.31
N THR A 61 -14.91 -3.66 -6.96
CA THR A 61 -16.08 -2.83 -6.64
C THR A 61 -15.98 -2.12 -5.28
N MET A 62 -14.94 -2.40 -4.50
CA MET A 62 -14.72 -1.82 -3.16
C MET A 62 -13.50 -0.88 -3.11
N ILE A 63 -12.93 -0.54 -4.26
CA ILE A 63 -11.74 0.32 -4.38
C ILE A 63 -12.20 1.71 -4.82
N ASP A 64 -12.02 2.68 -3.95
CA ASP A 64 -12.29 4.09 -4.22
C ASP A 64 -11.03 4.81 -4.72
N SER A 65 -11.21 5.86 -5.51
CA SER A 65 -10.13 6.78 -5.88
C SER A 65 -9.48 7.37 -4.61
N PRO A 66 -8.15 7.58 -4.59
CA PRO A 66 -7.19 7.46 -5.69
C PRO A 66 -6.52 6.07 -5.82
N LEU A 67 -7.14 5.01 -5.27
CA LEU A 67 -6.58 3.67 -5.30
C LEU A 67 -7.03 2.91 -6.55
N GLY A 68 -6.20 1.95 -6.97
CA GLY A 68 -6.51 1.05 -8.08
C GLY A 68 -5.75 -0.28 -7.99
N ILE A 69 -6.03 -1.20 -8.90
CA ILE A 69 -5.24 -2.44 -9.06
C ILE A 69 -4.37 -2.33 -10.31
N GLY A 70 -3.06 -2.35 -10.10
CA GLY A 70 -2.05 -2.31 -11.14
C GLY A 70 -1.23 -3.59 -11.20
N THR A 71 -0.12 -3.53 -11.94
CA THR A 71 0.93 -4.53 -11.90
C THR A 71 2.09 -4.00 -11.05
N LEU A 72 2.42 -4.70 -9.98
CA LEU A 72 3.58 -4.43 -9.14
C LEU A 72 4.77 -5.28 -9.59
N HIS A 73 5.97 -4.73 -9.44
CA HIS A 73 7.24 -5.42 -9.64
C HIS A 73 7.84 -5.74 -8.27
N LEU A 74 8.19 -7.01 -8.06
CA LEU A 74 8.77 -7.49 -6.81
C LEU A 74 10.30 -7.51 -6.91
N SER A 75 10.97 -7.44 -5.76
CA SER A 75 12.44 -7.49 -5.68
C SER A 75 13.04 -8.79 -6.21
N ASP A 76 12.27 -9.88 -6.23
CA ASP A 76 12.65 -11.17 -6.81
C ASP A 76 12.36 -11.30 -8.31
N GLY A 77 11.96 -10.20 -8.97
CA GLY A 77 11.72 -10.13 -10.41
C GLY A 77 10.31 -10.57 -10.84
N ARG A 78 9.46 -11.06 -9.92
CA ARG A 78 8.07 -11.37 -10.25
C ARG A 78 7.27 -10.11 -10.55
N LYS A 79 6.22 -10.27 -11.37
CA LYS A 79 5.19 -9.25 -11.62
C LYS A 79 3.85 -9.76 -11.11
N VAL A 80 3.19 -9.01 -10.23
CA VAL A 80 1.95 -9.43 -9.57
C VAL A 80 0.88 -8.36 -9.66
N LYS A 81 -0.39 -8.72 -9.45
CA LYS A 81 -1.46 -7.72 -9.24
C LYS A 81 -1.42 -7.21 -7.81
N GLY A 82 -1.56 -5.90 -7.65
CA GLY A 82 -1.53 -5.27 -6.34
C GLY A 82 -2.09 -3.85 -6.37
N PHE A 83 -2.29 -3.29 -5.18
CA PHE A 83 -2.78 -1.93 -5.02
C PHE A 83 -1.73 -0.92 -5.51
N ILE A 84 -2.21 0.04 -6.30
CA ILE A 84 -1.47 1.24 -6.70
C ILE A 84 -2.26 2.47 -6.28
N CYS A 85 -1.61 3.62 -6.31
CA CYS A 85 -2.23 4.91 -6.10
C CYS A 85 -1.94 5.83 -7.29
N GLU A 86 -2.93 6.59 -7.71
CA GLU A 86 -2.77 7.63 -8.73
C GLU A 86 -1.75 8.67 -8.27
N ALA A 87 -0.91 9.16 -9.20
CA ALA A 87 0.18 10.08 -8.87
C ALA A 87 -0.29 11.41 -8.25
N ILE A 88 -1.56 11.79 -8.46
CA ILE A 88 -2.17 12.97 -7.85
C ILE A 88 -2.14 12.91 -6.31
N ALA A 89 -2.15 11.72 -5.71
CA ALA A 89 -2.09 11.57 -4.26
C ALA A 89 -0.81 12.13 -3.65
N ALA A 90 0.31 12.13 -4.38
CA ALA A 90 1.56 12.76 -3.91
C ALA A 90 1.46 14.29 -3.87
N GLN A 91 0.51 14.89 -4.60
CA GLN A 91 0.30 16.34 -4.66
C GLN A 91 -0.76 16.78 -3.64
N ASP A 92 -1.75 15.92 -3.37
CA ASP A 92 -2.92 16.23 -2.52
C ASP A 92 -2.72 15.83 -1.05
N GLY A 93 -1.66 16.33 -0.43
CA GLY A 93 -1.51 16.29 1.03
C GLY A 93 -1.34 14.90 1.66
N SER A 94 -0.92 13.90 0.88
CA SER A 94 -0.45 12.63 1.46
C SER A 94 0.87 12.80 2.21
N GLU A 95 1.12 11.91 3.17
CA GLU A 95 2.37 11.84 3.92
C GLU A 95 3.29 10.82 3.22
N ASP A 96 4.48 11.24 2.78
CA ASP A 96 5.49 10.32 2.24
C ASP A 96 6.09 9.50 3.39
N ILE A 97 5.86 8.20 3.35
CA ILE A 97 6.29 7.20 4.35
C ILE A 97 7.20 6.15 3.71
N THR A 98 7.84 6.48 2.58
CA THR A 98 8.71 5.57 1.82
C THR A 98 9.82 4.98 2.70
N ASP A 99 10.43 5.79 3.56
CA ASP A 99 11.51 5.36 4.45
C ASP A 99 11.07 4.33 5.51
N LEU A 100 9.78 4.26 5.83
CA LEU A 100 9.26 3.25 6.76
C LEU A 100 9.17 1.88 6.12
N GLY A 101 8.94 1.80 4.81
CA GLY A 101 8.86 0.56 4.04
C GLY A 101 7.73 -0.42 4.43
N ASP A 102 6.99 -0.15 5.50
CA ASP A 102 5.98 -1.06 6.07
C ASP A 102 4.80 -0.29 6.68
N TRP A 103 3.59 -0.62 6.25
CA TRP A 103 2.36 -0.03 6.77
C TRP A 103 2.16 -0.26 8.27
N ARG A 104 2.55 -1.42 8.78
CA ARG A 104 2.45 -1.75 10.20
C ARG A 104 3.39 -0.89 11.03
N ALA A 105 4.59 -0.61 10.53
CA ALA A 105 5.53 0.29 11.17
C ALA A 105 4.95 1.72 11.26
N TYR A 106 4.33 2.20 10.18
CA TYR A 106 3.62 3.48 10.19
C TYR A 106 2.51 3.54 11.25
N LEU A 107 1.64 2.54 11.31
CA LEU A 107 0.55 2.50 12.29
C LEU A 107 1.06 2.47 13.74
N ALA A 108 2.15 1.74 14.01
CA ALA A 108 2.78 1.70 15.32
C ALA A 108 3.32 3.08 15.73
N ALA A 109 4.11 3.71 14.86
CA ALA A 109 4.67 5.05 15.11
C ALA A 109 3.58 6.10 15.34
N ARG A 110 2.49 6.06 14.55
CA ARG A 110 1.35 6.97 14.72
C ARG A 110 0.62 6.76 16.05
N THR A 111 0.49 5.50 16.50
CA THR A 111 -0.17 5.18 17.79
C THR A 111 0.66 5.67 18.98
N GLU A 112 1.99 5.52 18.92
CA GLU A 112 2.91 6.03 19.95
C GLU A 112 2.87 7.55 20.07
N ALA A 113 2.88 8.25 18.93
CA ALA A 113 2.76 9.71 18.89
C ALA A 113 1.43 10.19 19.51
N GLN A 114 0.31 9.53 19.19
CA GLN A 114 -1.00 9.85 19.75
C GLN A 114 -1.12 9.59 21.25
N THR A 115 -0.40 8.58 21.76
CA THR A 115 -0.37 8.26 23.20
C THR A 115 0.42 9.30 23.98
N THR A 116 1.52 9.80 23.40
CA THR A 116 2.34 10.86 24.01
C THR A 116 1.55 12.17 24.10
N LEU A 117 0.87 12.57 23.02
CA LEU A 117 0.04 13.78 22.97
C LEU A 117 -1.17 13.79 23.93
N LYS A 118 -1.65 12.62 24.38
CA LYS A 118 -2.77 12.51 25.34
C LYS A 118 -2.33 12.49 26.80
N LYS A 119 -1.02 12.38 27.05
CA LYS A 119 -0.45 12.29 28.41
C LYS A 119 -0.02 13.65 28.96
N ASP A 120 0.05 14.65 28.08
CA ASP A 120 0.23 16.07 28.40
C ASP A 120 -1.13 16.78 28.51
#